data_AF-A0A7Y3C3U6-F1
#
_entry.id   AF-A0A7Y3C3U6-F1
#
_cell.length_a   1.000
_cell.length_b   1.000
_cell.length_c   1.000
_cell.angle_alpha   90.00
_cell.angle_beta   90.00
_cell.angle_gamma   90.00
#
_symmetry.space_group_name_H-M   'P 1'
#
loop_
_entity.id
_entity.type
_entity.pdbx_description
1 polymer ?
#
loop_
_entity_poly.entity_id
_entity_poly.type
_entity_poly.pdbx_seq_one_letter_code
_entity_poly.pdbx_strand_id
1 'polypeptide(L)'
;MADTVQAQLGTHERRLMESESRWLQKALFALSKAEDDRTKLEDALTGTLPPLEVQIKGKSFDIETVREAMVEAVQERSETLRSTLKRGSAVTR
;
A
#
# COMPACT_ATOMS: atom_id res chain seq x y z
N MET A 1 3.46 27.31 -26.94
CA MET A 1 3.60 25.94 -27.47
C MET A 1 4.17 25.13 -26.32
N ALA A 2 3.33 24.41 -25.57
CA ALA A 2 3.71 23.75 -24.32
C ALA A 2 3.84 22.25 -24.54
N ASP A 3 4.97 21.72 -24.07
CA ASP A 3 5.51 20.38 -24.17
C ASP A 3 4.50 19.22 -24.12
N THR A 4 4.34 18.57 -25.27
CA THR A 4 3.83 17.19 -25.37
C THR A 4 4.94 16.20 -25.00
N VAL A 5 5.32 16.15 -23.73
CA VAL A 5 6.06 15.01 -23.15
C VAL A 5 5.05 14.16 -22.38
N GLN A 6 4.02 13.69 -23.09
CA GLN A 6 3.09 12.67 -22.61
C GLN A 6 3.66 11.30 -23.01
N ALA A 7 4.65 10.84 -22.24
CA ALA A 7 5.14 9.48 -22.37
C ALA A 7 4.00 8.51 -22.02
N GLN A 8 3.54 7.75 -23.01
CA GLN A 8 2.75 6.55 -22.76
C GLN A 8 3.53 5.67 -21.79
N LEU A 9 2.98 5.40 -20.60
CA LEU A 9 3.60 4.48 -19.64
C LEU A 9 3.94 3.18 -20.37
N GLY A 10 5.23 2.86 -20.46
CA GLY A 10 5.71 1.68 -21.16
C GLY A 10 5.17 0.40 -20.52
N THR A 11 5.12 -0.70 -21.26
CA THR A 11 4.68 -2.01 -20.74
C THR A 11 5.45 -2.41 -19.46
N HIS A 12 6.69 -1.95 -19.34
CA HIS A 12 7.52 -2.14 -18.15
C HIS A 12 6.99 -1.38 -16.93
N GLU A 13 6.64 -0.10 -17.07
CA GLU A 13 6.14 0.73 -15.97
C GLU A 13 4.77 0.24 -15.48
N ARG A 14 3.92 -0.23 -16.39
CA ARG A 14 2.63 -0.84 -16.01
C ARG A 14 2.83 -2.12 -15.19
N ARG A 15 3.78 -2.98 -15.57
CA ARG A 15 4.13 -4.19 -14.81
C ARG A 15 4.73 -3.85 -13.44
N LEU A 16 5.56 -2.82 -13.38
CA LEU A 16 6.15 -2.36 -12.13
C LEU A 16 5.04 -1.90 -11.17
N MET A 17 4.11 -1.07 -11.66
CA MET A 17 2.95 -0.62 -10.90
C MET A 17 2.08 -1.78 -10.40
N GLU A 18 1.77 -2.75 -11.25
CA GLU A 18 1.00 -3.94 -10.83
C GLU A 18 1.73 -4.77 -9.77
N SER A 19 3.05 -4.91 -9.90
CA SER A 19 3.87 -5.64 -8.93
C SER A 19 3.92 -4.93 -7.58
N GLU A 20 4.06 -3.60 -7.58
CA GLU A 20 4.03 -2.76 -6.38
C GLU A 20 2.67 -2.82 -5.70
N SER A 21 1.56 -2.69 -6.45
CA SER A 21 0.20 -2.79 -5.88
C SER A 21 -0.05 -4.16 -5.25
N ARG A 22 0.38 -5.24 -5.90
CA ARG A 22 0.28 -6.59 -5.33
C ARG A 22 1.14 -6.75 -4.08
N TRP A 23 2.33 -6.17 -4.07
CA TRP A 23 3.21 -6.21 -2.91
C TRP A 23 2.59 -5.47 -1.72
N LEU A 24 2.05 -4.26 -1.95
CA LEU A 24 1.37 -3.48 -0.91
C LEU A 24 0.14 -4.21 -0.35
N GLN A 25 -0.67 -4.83 -1.21
CA GLN A 25 -1.82 -5.63 -0.77
C GLN A 25 -1.42 -6.82 0.10
N LYS A 26 -0.34 -7.53 -0.28
CA LYS A 26 0.20 -8.64 0.52
C LYS A 26 0.73 -8.16 1.87
N ALA A 27 1.41 -7.01 1.88
CA ALA A 27 1.94 -6.43 3.09
C ALA A 27 0.81 -5.99 4.05
N LEU A 28 -0.27 -5.37 3.53
CA LEU A 28 -1.47 -5.06 4.31
C LEU A 28 -2.11 -6.33 4.91
N PHE A 29 -2.27 -7.38 4.11
CA PHE A 29 -2.84 -8.64 4.59
C PHE A 29 -2.01 -9.27 5.72
N ALA A 30 -0.67 -9.24 5.59
CA ALA A 30 0.22 -9.75 6.63
C ALA A 30 0.11 -8.91 7.92
N LEU A 31 -0.03 -7.59 7.79
CA LEU A 31 -0.19 -6.67 8.91
C LEU A 31 -1.49 -6.96 9.68
N SER A 32 -2.62 -7.08 8.98
CA SER A 32 -3.91 -7.41 9.60
C SER A 32 -3.88 -8.76 10.30
N LYS A 33 -3.20 -9.76 9.70
CA LYS A 33 -3.04 -11.07 10.35
C LYS A 33 -2.21 -10.99 11.64
N ALA A 34 -1.20 -10.13 11.68
CA ALA A 34 -0.40 -9.92 12.89
C ALA A 34 -1.22 -9.24 14.01
N GLU A 35 -2.08 -8.27 13.66
CA GLU A 35 -3.03 -7.67 14.59
C GLU A 35 -4.05 -8.70 15.14
N ASP A 36 -4.61 -9.54 14.26
CA ASP A 36 -5.54 -10.62 14.64
C ASP A 36 -4.89 -11.63 15.60
N ASP A 37 -3.66 -12.07 15.28
CA ASP A 37 -2.95 -13.05 16.10
C ASP A 37 -2.52 -12.45 17.45
N ARG A 38 -2.19 -11.15 17.51
CA ARG A 38 -1.97 -10.44 18.77
C ARG A 38 -3.24 -10.41 19.62
N THR A 39 -4.39 -10.09 19.02
CA THR A 39 -5.67 -10.04 19.74
C THR A 39 -5.99 -11.39 20.37
N LYS A 40 -5.81 -12.49 19.61
CA LYS A 40 -5.96 -13.85 20.14
C LYS A 40 -4.99 -14.17 21.27
N LEU A 41 -3.76 -13.64 21.23
CA LEU A 41 -2.78 -13.82 22.28
C LEU A 41 -3.14 -13.01 23.54
N GLU A 42 -3.67 -11.79 23.41
CA GLU A 42 -4.19 -11.00 24.53
C GLU A 42 -5.34 -11.73 25.24
N ASP A 43 -6.27 -12.28 24.46
CA ASP A 43 -7.38 -13.10 24.97
C ASP A 43 -6.87 -14.36 25.70
N ALA A 44 -5.88 -15.05 25.12
CA ALA A 44 -5.32 -16.27 25.69
C ALA A 44 -4.47 -16.04 26.97
N LEU A 45 -3.79 -14.89 27.05
CA LEU A 45 -2.93 -14.54 28.19
C LEU A 45 -3.68 -13.79 29.30
N THR A 46 -4.96 -13.46 29.12
CA THR A 46 -5.77 -12.66 30.07
C THR A 46 -5.04 -11.40 30.54
N GLY A 47 -4.39 -10.70 29.59
CA GLY A 47 -3.56 -9.55 29.88
C GLY A 47 -3.34 -8.68 28.65
N THR A 48 -3.02 -7.41 28.88
CA THR A 48 -2.74 -6.47 27.80
C THR A 48 -1.32 -6.69 27.29
N LEU A 49 -1.17 -7.02 25.99
CA LEU A 49 0.15 -7.09 25.38
C LEU A 49 0.67 -5.68 25.10
N PRO A 50 2.00 -5.46 25.16
CA PRO A 50 2.59 -4.18 24.79
C PRO A 50 2.27 -3.83 23.33
N PRO A 51 2.22 -2.52 22.99
CA PRO A 51 2.03 -2.05 21.62
C PRO A 51 2.96 -2.76 20.64
N LEU A 52 2.43 -3.12 19.48
CA LEU A 52 3.18 -3.81 18.45
C LEU A 52 3.92 -2.75 17.64
N GLU A 53 5.25 -2.74 17.76
CA GLU A 53 6.08 -1.79 17.03
C GLU A 53 6.82 -2.47 15.86
N VAL A 54 6.92 -1.74 14.75
CA VAL A 54 7.67 -2.14 13.57
C VAL A 54 8.90 -1.25 13.46
N GLN A 55 10.08 -1.87 13.33
CA GLN A 55 11.30 -1.11 13.04
C GLN A 55 11.49 -0.88 11.54
N ILE A 56 11.54 0.38 11.14
CA ILE A 56 11.81 0.79 9.77
C ILE A 56 13.01 1.74 9.79
N LYS A 57 14.11 1.33 9.17
CA LYS A 57 15.35 2.13 9.07
C LYS A 57 15.84 2.67 10.44
N GLY A 58 15.76 1.84 11.47
CA GLY A 58 16.22 2.20 12.83
C GLY A 58 15.27 3.10 13.63
N LYS A 59 14.05 3.33 13.13
CA LYS A 59 12.99 4.01 13.88
C LYS A 59 11.87 3.03 14.22
N SER A 60 11.37 3.09 15.44
CA SER A 60 10.15 2.37 15.84
C SER A 60 8.93 3.16 15.41
N PHE A 61 7.98 2.45 14.80
CA PHE A 61 6.66 2.96 14.49
C PHE A 61 5.63 2.02 15.07
N ASP A 62 4.57 2.57 15.66
CA ASP A 62 3.43 1.76 16.05
C ASP A 62 2.74 1.16 14.82
N ILE A 63 2.26 -0.08 14.95
CA ILE A 63 1.72 -0.81 13.81
C ILE A 63 0.47 -0.15 13.23
N GLU A 64 -0.33 0.54 14.04
CA GLU A 64 -1.51 1.26 13.57
C GLU A 64 -1.10 2.42 12.65
N THR A 65 -0.06 3.17 13.04
CA THR A 65 0.53 4.22 12.20
C THR A 65 1.06 3.66 10.88
N VAL A 66 1.71 2.49 10.92
CA VAL A 66 2.19 1.83 9.70
C VAL A 66 1.02 1.38 8.82
N ARG A 67 -0.05 0.85 9.42
CA ARG A 67 -1.26 0.43 8.70
C ARG A 67 -1.90 1.60 7.97
N GLU A 68 -2.12 2.71 8.66
CA GLU A 68 -2.73 3.92 8.10
C GLU A 68 -1.92 4.44 6.92
N ALA A 69 -0.60 4.61 7.10
CA ALA A 69 0.30 5.05 6.03
C ALA A 69 0.26 4.10 4.82
N MET A 70 0.18 2.79 5.05
CA MET A 70 0.07 1.81 3.97
C MET A 70 -1.29 1.86 3.26
N VAL A 71 -2.38 2.08 3.98
CA VAL A 71 -3.72 2.24 3.40
C VAL A 71 -3.76 3.48 2.51
N GLU A 72 -3.25 4.62 3.00
CA GLU A 72 -3.15 5.86 2.23
C GLU A 72 -2.31 5.65 0.96
N ALA A 73 -1.13 5.04 1.08
CA ALA A 73 -0.27 4.77 -0.07
C ALA A 73 -0.96 3.86 -1.12
N VAL A 74 -1.73 2.86 -0.68
CA VAL A 74 -2.51 2.00 -1.58
C VAL A 74 -3.63 2.77 -2.27
N GLN A 75 -4.33 3.65 -1.55
CA GLN A 75 -5.41 4.46 -2.10
C GLN A 75 -4.88 5.46 -3.13
N GLU A 76 -3.85 6.24 -2.79
CA GLU A 76 -3.21 7.21 -3.68
C GLU A 76 -2.72 6.53 -4.97
N ARG A 77 -2.09 5.36 -4.84
CA ARG A 77 -1.60 4.60 -5.99
C ARG A 77 -2.74 4.07 -6.86
N SER A 78 -3.81 3.59 -6.24
CA SER A 78 -5.01 3.12 -6.95
C SER A 78 -5.69 4.26 -7.73
N GLU A 79 -5.75 5.45 -7.15
CA GLU A 79 -6.27 6.65 -7.82
C GLU A 79 -5.37 7.09 -8.98
N THR A 80 -4.05 7.07 -8.77
CA THR A 80 -3.05 7.35 -9.82
C THR A 80 -3.22 6.39 -11.00
N LEU A 81 -3.37 5.10 -10.74
CA LEU A 81 -3.64 4.06 -11.74
C LEU A 81 -4.97 4.29 -12.48
N ARG A 82 -6.05 4.58 -11.76
CA ARG A 82 -7.36 4.89 -12.38
C ARG A 82 -7.27 6.12 -13.29
N SER A 83 -6.55 7.15 -12.87
CA SER A 83 -6.40 8.39 -13.64
C SER A 83 -5.55 8.21 -14.91
N THR A 84 -4.54 7.35 -14.87
CA THR A 84 -3.69 7.03 -16.02
C THR A 84 -4.42 6.12 -17.01
N LEU A 85 -5.20 5.15 -16.52
CA LEU A 85 -6.01 4.28 -17.36
C LEU A 85 -7.19 5.02 -18.04
N LYS A 86 -7.92 5.90 -17.31
CA LYS A 86 -9.00 6.72 -17.89
C LYS A 86 -8.50 7.67 -18.99
N ARG A 87 -7.30 8.23 -18.85
CA ARG A 87 -6.68 9.07 -19.88
C ARG A 87 -6.27 8.28 -21.12
N GLY A 88 -5.79 7.05 -20.94
CA GLY A 88 -5.47 6.15 -22.06
C GLY A 88 -6.67 5.76 -22.92
N SER A 89 -7.88 5.69 -22.35
CA SER A 89 -9.11 5.38 -23.10
C SER A 89 -9.74 6.57 -23.82
N ALA A 90 -9.31 7.80 -23.52
CA ALA A 90 -9.83 9.02 -24.15
C ALA A 90 -9.09 9.39 -25.45
N VAL A 91 -7.92 8.79 -25.72
CA VAL A 91 -7.08 9.08 -26.89
C VAL A 91 -7.40 8.15 -28.08
N THR A 92 -8.25 7.14 -27.88
CA THR A 92 -8.61 6.12 -28.90
C THR A 92 -9.99 6.32 -29.53
N ARG A 93 -10.60 7.51 -29.48
CA ARG A 93 -11.88 7.80 -30.12
C ARG A 93 -11.80 8.91 -31.16
#